data_AF-A0AAD5JRB3-F1
#
_entry.id   AF-A0AAD5JRB3-F1
#
_cell.length_a   1.000
_cell.length_b   1.000
_cell.length_c   1.000
_cell.angle_alpha   90.00
_cell.angle_beta   90.00
_cell.angle_gamma   90.00
#
_symmetry.space_group_name_H-M   'P 1'
#
loop_
_entity.id
_entity.type
_entity.pdbx_description
1 polymer ?
#
loop_
_entity_poly.entity_id
_entity_poly.type
_entity_poly.pdbx_seq_one_letter_code
_entity_poly.pdbx_strand_id
1 'polypeptide(L)'
;MHLLGLGEGVRAHLKEFLVDQLRRHEVLAYSETKINRVIKVRKSVWLTVAWLRSAAATFFISTYSLKIIFISSTTVLVVTFMLSLGGIPFYHSKEFTGSGSSIFIFICVVKAALLKRHLHYPSSPDQFYNPNPDHYHGRQTHLSPQVKILRWLDKAAIIESSNVCSQGKELARLCTVTQVKEAKILLKMIPMWSTFLVVGLISFNGNIFSSEQGVQFDSKGYWFYVVLFLQSISQATVCYVFDKFFPPERVQETQHKKAKIWRIWIGMVLCTFFCAVAWRVEVGRFQKKLRSVYWLAPQYCLLGLMIGFSVNGLEKFMIDELPISLKNYTEAMNKFVIDGMGSILSILLMHANRTLFASTLDDSRLDKYYFRLMIISFLNICYYFVISTIYVPIVYPQAQR
;
A
#
# COMPACT_ATOMS: atom_id res chain seq x y z
N MET A 1 -20.78 7.10 6.10
CA MET A 1 -19.31 7.07 5.90
C MET A 1 -18.70 5.69 6.16
N HIS A 2 -18.98 5.02 7.29
CA HIS A 2 -18.40 3.69 7.61
C HIS A 2 -18.62 2.60 6.54
N LEU A 3 -19.79 2.55 5.90
CA LEU A 3 -20.07 1.59 4.81
C LEU A 3 -19.29 1.87 3.51
N LEU A 4 -18.97 3.13 3.22
CA LEU A 4 -18.16 3.51 2.06
C LEU A 4 -16.68 3.12 2.25
N GLY A 5 -16.15 3.27 3.47
CA GLY A 5 -14.80 2.82 3.82
C GLY A 5 -14.62 1.29 3.72
N LEU A 6 -15.66 0.53 4.08
CA LEU A 6 -15.69 -0.93 3.88
C LEU A 6 -15.64 -1.31 2.38
N GLY A 7 -16.30 -0.53 1.52
CA GLY A 7 -16.29 -0.73 0.06
C GLY A 7 -14.91 -0.55 -0.57
N GLU A 8 -14.11 0.42 -0.11
CA GLU A 8 -12.74 0.60 -0.62
C GLU A 8 -11.82 -0.59 -0.32
N GLY A 9 -12.03 -1.29 0.80
CA GLY A 9 -11.29 -2.50 1.15
C GLY A 9 -11.51 -3.67 0.16
N VAL A 10 -12.67 -3.70 -0.50
CA VAL A 10 -13.02 -4.73 -1.50
C VAL A 10 -12.22 -4.54 -2.81
N ARG A 11 -11.79 -3.32 -3.12
CA ARG A 11 -11.11 -2.97 -4.38
C ARG A 11 -9.89 -3.84 -4.68
N ALA A 12 -9.07 -4.14 -3.67
CA ALA A 12 -7.87 -4.95 -3.84
C ALA A 12 -8.23 -6.38 -4.31
N HIS A 13 -9.22 -7.00 -3.67
CA HIS A 13 -9.72 -8.33 -4.01
C HIS A 13 -10.37 -8.36 -5.40
N LEU A 14 -11.16 -7.33 -5.75
CA LEU A 14 -11.80 -7.23 -7.06
C LEU A 14 -10.77 -7.11 -8.20
N LYS A 15 -9.70 -6.35 -7.99
CA LYS A 15 -8.62 -6.17 -8.96
C LYS A 15 -7.87 -7.47 -9.22
N GLU A 16 -7.61 -8.26 -8.17
CA GLU A 16 -7.02 -9.59 -8.33
C GLU A 16 -7.94 -10.56 -9.04
N PHE A 17 -9.22 -10.61 -8.63
CA PHE A 17 -10.22 -11.44 -9.26
C PHE A 17 -10.32 -11.18 -10.77
N LEU A 18 -10.37 -9.90 -11.19
CA LEU A 18 -10.40 -9.52 -12.60
C LEU A 18 -9.16 -9.98 -13.37
N VAL A 19 -7.97 -9.88 -12.76
CA VAL A 19 -6.71 -10.34 -13.36
C VAL A 19 -6.72 -11.85 -13.53
N ASP A 20 -7.23 -12.59 -12.55
CA ASP A 20 -7.33 -14.05 -12.61
C ASP A 20 -8.29 -14.51 -13.72
N GLN A 21 -9.44 -13.85 -13.90
CA GLN A 21 -10.37 -14.14 -14.99
C GLN A 21 -9.74 -13.88 -16.37
N LEU A 22 -9.04 -12.74 -16.53
CA LEU A 22 -8.31 -12.41 -17.76
C LEU A 22 -7.22 -13.43 -18.08
N ARG A 23 -6.46 -13.84 -17.07
CA ARG A 23 -5.37 -14.81 -17.23
C ARG A 23 -5.88 -16.15 -17.75
N ARG A 24 -6.97 -16.68 -17.19
CA ARG A 24 -7.51 -17.98 -17.63
C ARG A 24 -7.98 -17.97 -19.08
N HIS A 25 -8.60 -16.87 -19.52
CA HIS A 25 -8.98 -16.73 -20.93
C HIS A 25 -7.77 -16.69 -21.89
N GLU A 26 -6.65 -16.09 -21.48
CA GLU A 26 -5.47 -15.97 -22.34
C GLU A 26 -4.54 -17.19 -22.33
N VAL A 27 -4.53 -17.98 -21.24
CA VAL A 27 -3.79 -19.26 -21.14
C VAL A 27 -4.20 -20.25 -22.24
N LEU A 28 -5.43 -20.16 -22.74
CA LEU A 28 -5.93 -21.00 -23.83
C LEU A 28 -5.38 -20.61 -25.22
N ALA A 29 -4.69 -19.48 -25.36
CA ALA A 29 -4.37 -18.89 -26.67
C ALA A 29 -2.88 -18.55 -26.93
N TYR A 30 -2.02 -18.46 -25.90
CA TYR A 30 -0.65 -17.93 -26.07
C TYR A 30 0.41 -18.55 -25.14
N SER A 31 1.70 -18.28 -25.44
CA SER A 31 2.82 -18.59 -24.53
C SER A 31 2.86 -17.64 -23.32
N GLU A 32 3.33 -18.14 -22.17
CA GLU A 32 3.23 -17.47 -20.86
C GLU A 32 3.85 -16.06 -20.81
N THR A 33 4.95 -15.84 -21.53
CA THR A 33 5.61 -14.52 -21.62
C THR A 33 4.80 -13.51 -22.42
N LYS A 34 4.14 -13.95 -23.50
CA LYS A 34 3.29 -13.12 -24.35
C LYS A 34 1.97 -12.78 -23.63
N ILE A 35 1.39 -13.74 -22.90
CA ILE A 35 0.22 -13.54 -22.04
C ILE A 35 0.49 -12.44 -21.00
N ASN A 36 1.56 -12.56 -20.21
CA ASN A 36 1.85 -11.58 -19.17
C ASN A 36 2.03 -10.15 -19.71
N ARG A 37 2.59 -10.01 -20.91
CA ARG A 37 2.72 -8.70 -21.58
C ARG A 37 1.35 -8.17 -22.05
N VAL A 38 0.51 -9.01 -22.67
CA VAL A 38 -0.83 -8.64 -23.14
C VAL A 38 -1.75 -8.26 -21.96
N ILE A 39 -1.80 -9.07 -20.90
CA ILE A 39 -2.55 -8.76 -19.67
C ILE A 39 -2.09 -7.43 -19.08
N LYS A 40 -0.78 -7.18 -19.00
CA LYS A 40 -0.25 -5.94 -18.44
C LYS A 40 -0.69 -4.72 -19.24
N VAL A 41 -0.61 -4.78 -20.57
CA VAL A 41 -1.04 -3.69 -21.46
C VAL A 41 -2.54 -3.48 -21.37
N ARG A 42 -3.34 -4.54 -21.47
CA ARG A 42 -4.81 -4.47 -21.35
C ARG A 42 -5.24 -3.91 -20.01
N LYS A 43 -4.66 -4.40 -18.91
CA LYS A 43 -4.92 -3.88 -17.56
C LYS A 43 -4.59 -2.40 -17.46
N SER A 44 -3.45 -1.97 -18.00
CA SER A 44 -3.07 -0.56 -18.01
C SER A 44 -4.10 0.28 -18.77
N VAL A 45 -4.46 -0.12 -19.99
CA VAL A 45 -5.45 0.60 -20.81
C VAL A 45 -6.81 0.65 -20.13
N TRP A 46 -7.31 -0.47 -19.62
CA TRP A 46 -8.59 -0.55 -18.93
C TRP A 46 -8.62 0.34 -17.68
N LEU A 47 -7.57 0.31 -16.86
CA LEU A 47 -7.48 1.14 -15.67
C LEU A 47 -7.36 2.62 -16.01
N THR A 48 -6.61 2.99 -17.05
CA THR A 48 -6.51 4.38 -17.51
C THR A 48 -7.84 4.88 -18.05
N VAL A 49 -8.54 4.09 -18.85
CA VAL A 49 -9.87 4.44 -19.38
C VAL A 49 -10.90 4.54 -18.26
N ALA A 50 -10.89 3.61 -17.30
CA ALA A 50 -11.77 3.65 -16.14
C ALA A 50 -11.50 4.89 -15.28
N TRP A 51 -10.24 5.24 -15.07
CA TRP A 51 -9.86 6.43 -14.33
C TRP A 51 -10.29 7.72 -15.05
N LEU A 52 -10.06 7.82 -16.36
CA LEU A 52 -10.53 8.95 -17.17
C LEU A 52 -12.05 9.11 -17.11
N ARG A 53 -12.80 8.02 -17.25
CA ARG A 53 -14.26 8.02 -17.16
C ARG A 53 -14.75 8.38 -15.76
N SER A 54 -14.09 7.87 -14.72
CA SER A 54 -14.40 8.22 -13.34
C SER A 54 -14.14 9.71 -13.08
N ALA A 55 -13.03 10.25 -13.57
CA ALA A 55 -12.71 11.66 -13.40
C ALA A 55 -13.73 12.55 -14.12
N ALA A 56 -14.10 12.21 -15.36
CA ALA A 56 -15.14 12.92 -16.10
C ALA A 56 -16.50 12.83 -15.39
N ALA A 57 -16.89 11.63 -14.91
CA ALA A 57 -18.15 11.44 -14.19
C ALA A 57 -18.19 12.26 -12.89
N THR A 58 -17.11 12.24 -12.10
CA THR A 58 -17.01 13.05 -10.88
C THR A 58 -17.10 14.55 -11.19
N PHE A 59 -16.47 15.00 -12.28
CA PHE A 59 -16.55 16.39 -12.73
C PHE A 59 -17.98 16.80 -13.15
N PHE A 60 -18.74 15.93 -13.83
CA PHE A 60 -20.13 16.20 -14.20
C PHE A 60 -21.10 16.07 -13.01
N ILE A 61 -20.87 15.13 -12.10
CA ILE A 61 -21.73 14.88 -10.94
C ILE A 61 -21.55 15.99 -9.90
N SER A 62 -20.38 16.62 -9.84
CA SER A 62 -20.05 17.63 -8.83
C SER A 62 -20.73 18.99 -9.04
N THR A 63 -21.38 19.20 -10.18
CA THR A 63 -22.27 20.36 -10.41
C THR A 63 -23.67 20.17 -9.83
N TYR A 64 -24.01 18.96 -9.38
CA TYR A 64 -25.31 18.63 -8.80
C TYR A 64 -25.30 18.67 -7.26
N SER A 65 -26.49 18.76 -6.66
CA SER A 65 -26.63 18.77 -5.20
C SER A 65 -26.12 17.46 -4.56
N LEU A 66 -25.59 17.54 -3.33
CA LEU A 66 -25.07 16.38 -2.59
C LEU A 66 -26.05 15.20 -2.52
N LYS A 67 -27.36 15.47 -2.48
CA LYS A 67 -28.40 14.43 -2.51
C LYS A 67 -28.36 13.62 -3.81
N ILE A 68 -28.25 14.29 -4.96
CA ILE A 68 -28.17 13.66 -6.28
C ILE A 68 -26.87 12.86 -6.41
N ILE A 69 -25.76 13.40 -5.89
CA ILE A 69 -24.46 12.69 -5.85
C ILE A 69 -24.58 11.38 -5.05
N PHE A 70 -25.20 11.44 -3.86
CA PHE A 70 -25.35 10.26 -3.02
C PHE A 70 -26.29 9.21 -3.64
N ILE A 71 -27.42 9.64 -4.20
CA ILE A 71 -28.37 8.75 -4.86
C ILE A 71 -27.71 8.08 -6.07
N SER A 72 -27.09 8.86 -6.97
CA SER A 72 -26.42 8.33 -8.16
C SER A 72 -25.29 7.34 -7.80
N SER A 73 -24.44 7.68 -6.81
CA SER A 73 -23.39 6.76 -6.34
C SER A 73 -23.97 5.46 -5.77
N THR A 74 -25.08 5.54 -5.04
CA THR A 74 -25.74 4.36 -4.47
C THR A 74 -26.37 3.50 -5.55
N THR A 75 -27.05 4.10 -6.52
CA THR A 75 -27.63 3.38 -7.66
C THR A 75 -26.56 2.67 -8.47
N VAL A 76 -25.43 3.34 -8.77
CA VAL A 76 -24.31 2.71 -9.49
C VAL A 76 -23.74 1.53 -8.71
N LEU A 77 -23.57 1.66 -7.39
CA LEU A 77 -23.09 0.56 -6.55
C LEU A 77 -24.04 -0.63 -6.58
N VAL A 78 -25.35 -0.40 -6.40
CA VAL A 78 -26.37 -1.45 -6.41
C VAL A 78 -26.44 -2.14 -7.78
N VAL A 79 -26.49 -1.37 -8.87
CA VAL A 79 -26.51 -1.92 -10.23
C VAL A 79 -25.26 -2.75 -10.50
N THR A 80 -24.08 -2.25 -10.14
CA THR A 80 -22.81 -2.97 -10.33
C THR A 80 -22.77 -4.26 -9.51
N PHE A 81 -23.27 -4.21 -8.27
CA PHE A 81 -23.37 -5.38 -7.40
C PHE A 81 -24.32 -6.43 -7.99
N MET A 82 -25.50 -6.03 -8.47
CA MET A 82 -26.46 -6.93 -9.11
C MET A 82 -25.91 -7.54 -10.40
N LEU A 83 -25.21 -6.76 -11.22
CA LEU A 83 -24.51 -7.28 -12.41
C LEU A 83 -23.43 -8.28 -12.02
N SER A 84 -22.70 -8.03 -10.92
CA SER A 84 -21.70 -8.97 -10.40
C SER A 84 -22.33 -10.28 -9.92
N LEU A 85 -23.51 -10.23 -9.29
CA LEU A 85 -24.25 -11.42 -8.88
C LEU A 85 -24.78 -12.19 -10.10
N GLY A 86 -25.31 -11.49 -11.10
CA GLY A 86 -25.75 -12.10 -12.36
C GLY A 86 -24.60 -12.69 -13.18
N GLY A 87 -23.37 -12.21 -12.97
CA GLY A 87 -22.16 -12.72 -13.62
C GLY A 87 -21.56 -13.98 -12.98
N ILE A 88 -21.98 -14.37 -11.77
CA ILE A 88 -21.49 -15.56 -11.06
C ILE A 88 -21.46 -16.83 -11.93
N PRO A 89 -22.50 -17.19 -12.70
CA PRO A 89 -22.46 -18.39 -13.55
C PRO A 89 -21.43 -18.33 -14.68
N PHE A 90 -21.01 -17.13 -15.10
CA PHE A 90 -19.99 -16.92 -16.13
C PHE A 90 -18.57 -16.79 -15.54
N TYR A 91 -18.44 -16.67 -14.23
CA TYR A 91 -17.14 -16.56 -13.57
C TYR A 91 -16.52 -17.94 -13.41
N HIS A 92 -15.26 -18.06 -13.82
CA HIS A 92 -14.51 -19.28 -13.58
C HIS A 92 -14.24 -19.40 -12.08
N SER A 93 -14.82 -20.42 -11.46
CA SER A 93 -14.52 -20.75 -10.08
C SER A 93 -13.07 -21.21 -9.96
N LYS A 94 -12.38 -20.69 -8.95
CA LYS A 94 -11.07 -21.17 -8.57
C LYS A 94 -11.27 -22.29 -7.55
N GLU A 95 -10.68 -23.45 -7.79
CA GLU A 95 -10.42 -24.39 -6.72
C GLU A 95 -9.54 -23.70 -5.69
N PHE A 96 -10.11 -23.41 -4.52
CA PHE A 96 -9.35 -23.01 -3.35
C PHE A 96 -8.46 -24.19 -2.96
N THR A 97 -7.25 -24.27 -3.54
CA THR A 97 -6.18 -25.04 -2.94
C THR A 97 -6.01 -24.48 -1.52
N GLY A 98 -6.29 -25.28 -0.50
CA GLY A 98 -6.53 -24.90 0.90
C GLY A 98 -5.39 -24.21 1.67
N SER A 99 -4.59 -23.38 1.01
CA SER A 99 -3.74 -22.40 1.67
C SER A 99 -4.66 -21.32 2.25
N GLY A 100 -4.90 -21.37 3.56
CA GLY A 100 -5.58 -20.29 4.28
C GLY A 100 -4.94 -18.93 3.98
N SER A 101 -5.71 -17.85 4.21
CA SER A 101 -5.24 -16.47 4.02
C SER A 101 -3.80 -16.31 4.51
N SER A 102 -2.88 -15.84 3.65
CA SER A 102 -1.45 -15.73 3.98
C SER A 102 -1.18 -14.84 5.20
N ILE A 103 -2.11 -13.95 5.55
CA ILE A 103 -2.08 -13.15 6.78
C ILE A 103 -2.40 -14.00 8.01
N PHE A 104 -3.35 -14.92 7.92
CA PHE A 104 -3.62 -15.90 8.98
C PHE A 104 -2.41 -16.79 9.20
N ILE A 105 -1.72 -17.19 8.14
CA ILE A 105 -0.46 -17.95 8.22
C ILE A 105 0.58 -17.16 9.03
N PHE A 106 0.73 -15.86 8.78
CA PHE A 106 1.63 -14.99 9.57
C PHE A 106 1.27 -14.97 11.07
N ILE A 107 0.00 -14.78 11.39
CA ILE A 107 -0.47 -14.76 12.79
C ILE A 107 -0.23 -16.11 13.46
N CYS A 108 -0.51 -17.21 12.75
CA CYS A 108 -0.25 -18.57 13.21
C CYS A 108 1.24 -18.81 13.49
N VAL A 109 2.13 -18.35 12.60
CA VAL A 109 3.59 -18.46 12.78
C VAL A 109 4.04 -17.70 14.03
N VAL A 110 3.60 -16.45 14.21
CA VAL A 110 3.96 -15.64 15.38
C VAL A 110 3.45 -16.30 16.66
N LYS A 111 2.20 -16.77 16.67
CA LYS A 111 1.60 -17.47 17.81
C LYS A 111 2.36 -18.76 18.13
N ALA A 112 2.66 -19.58 17.12
CA ALA A 112 3.40 -20.82 17.29
C ALA A 112 4.83 -20.58 17.81
N ALA A 113 5.52 -19.56 17.29
CA ALA A 113 6.85 -19.17 17.76
C ALA A 113 6.86 -18.67 19.21
N LEU A 114 5.81 -17.93 19.63
CA LEU A 114 5.65 -17.48 21.01
C LEU A 114 5.39 -18.65 21.96
N LEU A 115 4.53 -19.59 21.58
CA LEU A 115 4.24 -20.78 22.37
C LEU A 115 5.47 -21.69 22.52
N LYS A 116 6.23 -21.86 21.43
CA LYS A 116 7.47 -22.67 21.38
C LYS A 116 8.72 -21.92 21.85
N ARG A 117 8.58 -20.72 22.44
CA ARG A 117 9.72 -19.89 22.86
C ARG A 117 10.63 -20.60 23.88
N HIS A 118 10.07 -21.51 24.67
CA HIS A 118 10.76 -22.28 25.70
C HIS A 118 11.68 -23.40 25.14
N LEU A 119 11.47 -23.85 23.90
CA LEU A 119 12.26 -24.93 23.30
C LEU A 119 13.70 -24.52 23.00
N HIS A 120 14.66 -25.42 23.17
CA HIS A 120 16.05 -25.18 22.78
C HIS A 120 16.18 -25.07 21.25
N TYR A 121 17.12 -24.25 20.76
CA TYR A 121 17.37 -24.17 19.33
C TYR A 121 17.98 -25.49 18.82
N PRO A 122 17.45 -26.09 17.74
CA PRO A 122 17.90 -27.39 17.25
C PRO A 122 19.31 -27.29 16.65
N SER A 123 20.14 -28.31 16.89
CA SER A 123 21.51 -28.40 16.37
C SER A 123 21.60 -28.98 14.95
N SER A 124 20.55 -29.67 14.48
CA SER A 124 20.48 -30.25 13.14
C SER A 124 19.31 -29.66 12.32
N PRO A 125 19.49 -29.36 11.03
CA PRO A 125 18.43 -28.89 10.13
C PRO A 125 17.26 -29.87 9.91
N ASP A 126 17.43 -31.16 10.24
CA ASP A 126 16.40 -32.20 10.03
C ASP A 126 15.24 -32.12 11.04
N GLN A 127 15.36 -31.26 12.06
CA GLN A 127 14.36 -31.08 13.11
C GLN A 127 13.28 -30.04 12.76
N PHE A 128 13.32 -29.49 11.54
CA PHE A 128 12.33 -28.55 11.03
C PHE A 128 11.29 -29.23 10.13
N TYR A 129 10.02 -28.85 10.29
CA TYR A 129 8.92 -29.40 9.50
C TYR A 129 8.93 -28.89 8.05
N ASN A 130 9.34 -29.76 7.11
CA ASN A 130 9.28 -29.53 5.66
C ASN A 130 8.46 -30.62 4.96
N PRO A 131 7.23 -30.32 4.49
CA PRO A 131 6.36 -31.32 3.86
C PRO A 131 6.74 -31.71 2.42
N ASN A 132 7.71 -31.04 1.78
CA ASN A 132 8.20 -31.39 0.42
C ASN A 132 9.75 -31.36 0.36
N PRO A 133 10.43 -32.47 0.66
CA PRO A 133 11.89 -32.56 0.56
C PRO A 133 12.40 -32.60 -0.90
N ASP A 134 11.61 -33.13 -1.84
CA ASP A 134 12.10 -33.52 -3.18
C ASP A 134 12.06 -32.41 -4.23
N HIS A 135 11.41 -31.27 -3.95
CA HIS A 135 11.34 -30.13 -4.89
C HIS A 135 12.45 -29.08 -4.72
N TYR A 136 13.34 -29.26 -3.74
CA TYR A 136 14.50 -28.40 -3.53
C TYR A 136 15.76 -29.26 -3.47
N HIS A 137 16.35 -29.54 -4.63
CA HIS A 137 17.63 -30.25 -4.70
C HIS A 137 18.70 -29.56 -3.83
N GLY A 138 19.14 -30.28 -2.80
CA GLY A 138 20.43 -30.21 -2.11
C GLY A 138 21.20 -28.89 -2.13
N ARG A 139 20.83 -27.94 -1.24
CA ARG A 139 21.77 -27.04 -0.49
C ARG A 139 21.13 -25.96 0.39
N GLN A 140 19.81 -25.93 0.61
CA GLN A 140 19.19 -24.84 1.40
C GLN A 140 18.20 -25.32 2.47
N THR A 141 18.66 -26.21 3.36
CA THR A 141 18.05 -26.40 4.69
C THR A 141 18.52 -25.34 5.72
N HIS A 142 19.22 -24.29 5.27
CA HIS A 142 19.46 -23.11 6.10
C HIS A 142 18.21 -22.23 6.11
N LEU A 143 17.62 -21.96 7.28
CA LEU A 143 16.56 -20.96 7.47
C LEU A 143 17.11 -19.55 7.20
N SER A 144 17.33 -19.24 5.93
CA SER A 144 17.68 -17.92 5.41
C SER A 144 16.38 -17.16 5.11
N PRO A 145 16.25 -15.88 5.51
CA PRO A 145 17.32 -15.01 6.01
C PRO A 145 17.67 -15.25 7.50
N GLN A 146 18.97 -15.41 7.78
CA GLN A 146 19.53 -15.42 9.14
C GLN A 146 19.55 -13.98 9.70
N VAL A 147 18.38 -13.43 10.01
CA VAL A 147 18.30 -12.22 10.83
C VAL A 147 18.39 -12.68 12.29
N LYS A 148 19.52 -12.43 12.97
CA LYS A 148 19.75 -12.87 14.36
C LYS A 148 18.62 -12.45 15.31
N ILE A 149 18.04 -11.27 15.09
CA ILE A 149 16.89 -10.74 15.84
C ILE A 149 15.60 -11.56 15.63
N LEU A 150 15.41 -12.18 14.46
CA LEU A 150 14.23 -12.96 14.12
C LEU A 150 14.43 -14.48 14.34
N ARG A 151 15.53 -14.89 14.96
CA ARG A 151 15.84 -16.31 15.22
C ARG A 151 14.78 -17.00 16.08
N TRP A 152 14.03 -16.26 16.89
CA TRP A 152 12.95 -16.82 17.69
C TRP A 152 11.77 -17.32 16.84
N LEU A 153 11.55 -16.79 15.62
CA LEU A 153 10.50 -17.28 14.72
C LEU A 153 10.79 -18.69 14.20
N ASP A 154 12.06 -19.07 14.11
CA ASP A 154 12.48 -20.41 13.65
C ASP A 154 11.90 -21.51 14.55
N LYS A 155 11.61 -21.17 15.81
CA LYS A 155 11.01 -22.11 16.76
C LYS A 155 9.59 -22.55 16.37
N ALA A 156 8.86 -21.78 15.55
CA ALA A 156 7.55 -22.19 15.05
C ALA A 156 7.61 -23.48 14.22
N ALA A 157 8.71 -23.69 13.49
CA ALA A 157 8.90 -24.84 12.59
C ALA A 157 9.54 -26.07 13.26
N ILE A 158 9.86 -26.02 14.56
CA ILE A 158 10.44 -27.15 15.28
C ILE A 158 9.39 -28.26 15.45
N ILE A 159 9.77 -29.48 15.07
CA ILE A 159 8.99 -30.70 15.30
C ILE A 159 9.12 -31.09 16.77
N GLU A 160 7.99 -31.22 17.47
CA GLU A 160 7.95 -31.64 18.86
C GLU A 160 7.76 -33.16 18.91
N SER A 161 8.72 -33.88 19.50
CA SER A 161 8.76 -35.35 19.49
C SER A 161 7.75 -36.02 20.42
N SER A 162 6.95 -35.27 21.18
CA SER A 162 6.05 -35.84 22.20
C SER A 162 4.65 -36.20 21.71
N ASN A 163 4.24 -35.84 20.48
CA ASN A 163 2.83 -35.98 20.04
C ASN A 163 2.67 -36.90 18.82
N VAL A 164 3.19 -38.12 18.90
CA VAL A 164 2.94 -39.18 17.88
C VAL A 164 1.51 -39.77 17.99
N CYS A 165 0.67 -39.33 18.94
CA CYS A 165 -0.72 -39.78 19.06
C CYS A 165 -1.72 -38.61 19.19
N SER A 166 -2.13 -38.01 18.07
CA SER A 166 -3.50 -37.50 17.84
C SER A 166 -3.61 -36.82 16.46
N GLN A 167 -3.90 -37.62 15.43
CA GLN A 167 -4.19 -37.15 14.08
C GLN A 167 -5.46 -36.27 14.08
N GLY A 168 -5.35 -35.03 13.58
CA GLY A 168 -6.49 -34.24 13.12
C GLY A 168 -6.55 -32.78 13.57
N LYS A 169 -6.27 -32.47 14.84
CA LYS A 169 -6.38 -31.08 15.37
C LYS A 169 -5.04 -30.36 15.56
N GLU A 170 -3.94 -31.10 15.70
CA GLU A 170 -2.62 -30.52 16.00
C GLU A 170 -1.75 -30.19 14.78
N LEU A 171 -2.15 -30.58 13.56
CA LEU A 171 -1.50 -30.07 12.34
C LEU A 171 -1.60 -28.54 12.24
N ALA A 172 -2.56 -27.93 12.94
CA ALA A 172 -2.71 -26.48 13.09
C ALA A 172 -1.61 -25.80 13.93
N ARG A 173 -0.74 -26.57 14.62
CA ARG A 173 0.37 -26.05 15.44
C ARG A 173 1.74 -26.11 14.74
N LEU A 174 1.87 -26.84 13.64
CA LEU A 174 3.13 -26.94 12.89
C LEU A 174 3.12 -25.98 11.70
N CYS A 175 3.90 -24.91 11.80
CA CYS A 175 4.14 -24.02 10.68
C CYS A 175 5.27 -24.59 9.82
N THR A 176 5.12 -24.57 8.50
CA THR A 176 6.17 -25.03 7.59
C THR A 176 7.34 -24.04 7.56
N VAL A 177 8.54 -24.53 7.23
CA VAL A 177 9.72 -23.69 7.05
C VAL A 177 9.47 -22.53 6.06
N THR A 178 8.69 -22.79 5.01
CA THR A 178 8.28 -21.77 4.03
C THR A 178 7.48 -20.66 4.71
N GLN A 179 6.45 -20.98 5.49
CA GLN A 179 5.63 -20.00 6.19
C GLN A 179 6.44 -19.15 7.17
N VAL A 180 7.41 -19.76 7.87
CA VAL A 180 8.32 -19.04 8.77
C VAL A 180 9.23 -18.06 8.00
N LYS A 181 9.75 -18.46 6.83
CA LYS A 181 10.53 -17.58 5.96
C LYS A 181 9.70 -16.38 5.49
N GLU A 182 8.47 -16.62 5.02
CA GLU A 182 7.55 -15.55 4.60
C GLU A 182 7.26 -14.57 5.74
N ALA A 183 7.03 -15.06 6.96
CA ALA A 183 6.81 -14.21 8.13
C ALA A 183 8.04 -13.38 8.52
N LYS A 184 9.24 -13.94 8.43
CA LYS A 184 10.48 -13.20 8.66
C LYS A 184 10.66 -12.05 7.66
N ILE A 185 10.30 -12.27 6.39
CA ILE A 185 10.37 -11.24 5.35
C ILE A 185 9.40 -10.10 5.68
N LEU A 186 8.17 -10.42 6.08
CA LEU A 186 7.18 -9.41 6.51
C LEU A 186 7.67 -8.60 7.72
N LEU A 187 8.23 -9.26 8.75
CA LEU A 187 8.78 -8.56 9.91
C LEU A 187 9.94 -7.63 9.54
N LYS A 188 10.75 -8.02 8.55
CA LYS A 188 11.85 -7.19 8.04
C LYS A 188 11.36 -5.95 7.29
N MET A 189 10.12 -5.96 6.77
CA MET A 189 9.49 -4.78 6.15
C MET A 189 9.00 -3.76 7.16
N ILE A 190 8.75 -4.14 8.42
CA ILE A 190 8.14 -3.25 9.43
C ILE A 190 8.92 -1.93 9.61
N PRO A 191 10.27 -1.93 9.74
CA PRO A 191 11.02 -0.69 9.84
C PRO A 191 10.88 0.18 8.58
N MET A 192 10.72 -0.43 7.40
CA MET A 192 10.46 0.34 6.19
C MET A 192 9.07 0.96 6.25
N TRP A 193 8.04 0.20 6.62
CA TRP A 193 6.66 0.69 6.77
C TRP A 193 6.52 1.82 7.79
N SER A 194 7.26 1.79 8.90
CA SER A 194 7.17 2.85 9.91
C SER A 194 7.52 4.22 9.35
N THR A 195 8.47 4.30 8.40
CA THR A 195 8.83 5.56 7.72
C THR A 195 7.69 6.16 6.89
N PHE A 196 6.71 5.34 6.46
CA PHE A 196 5.56 5.80 5.68
C PHE A 196 4.36 6.20 6.54
N LEU A 197 4.38 5.96 7.85
CA LEU A 197 3.33 6.44 8.75
C LEU A 197 3.20 7.97 8.69
N VAL A 198 4.33 8.67 8.60
CA VAL A 198 4.37 10.13 8.46
C VAL A 198 3.81 10.58 7.10
N VAL A 199 4.12 9.85 6.02
CA VAL A 199 3.53 10.10 4.69
C VAL A 199 2.01 9.92 4.73
N GLY A 200 1.53 8.85 5.36
CA GLY A 200 0.11 8.58 5.56
C GLY A 200 -0.58 9.69 6.37
N LEU A 201 0.03 10.10 7.47
CA LEU A 201 -0.43 11.21 8.30
C LEU A 201 -0.53 12.53 7.50
N ILE A 202 0.48 12.86 6.71
CA ILE A 202 0.49 14.09 5.91
C ILE A 202 -0.51 13.99 4.76
N SER A 203 -0.67 12.81 4.14
CA SER A 203 -1.66 12.57 3.10
C SER A 203 -3.09 12.74 3.64
N PHE A 204 -3.38 12.17 4.82
CA PHE A 204 -4.67 12.30 5.47
C PHE A 204 -4.99 13.76 5.82
N ASN A 205 -4.08 14.44 6.52
CA ASN A 205 -4.24 15.86 6.85
C ASN A 205 -4.33 16.75 5.62
N GLY A 206 -3.52 16.47 4.60
CA GLY A 206 -3.50 17.20 3.35
C GLY A 206 -4.85 17.12 2.64
N ASN A 207 -5.45 15.94 2.54
CA ASN A 207 -6.78 15.78 1.93
C ASN A 207 -7.87 16.51 2.72
N ILE A 208 -7.86 16.40 4.05
CA ILE A 208 -8.90 17.00 4.90
C ILE A 208 -8.79 18.52 4.92
N PHE A 209 -7.66 19.05 5.38
CA PHE A 209 -7.53 20.49 5.59
C PHE A 209 -7.49 21.27 4.27
N SER A 210 -6.88 20.73 3.22
CA SER A 210 -6.88 21.42 1.92
C SER A 210 -8.30 21.50 1.32
N SER A 211 -9.13 20.48 1.58
CA SER A 211 -10.53 20.48 1.15
C SER A 211 -11.34 21.53 1.94
N GLU A 212 -11.18 21.55 3.26
CA GLU A 212 -11.84 22.54 4.13
C GLU A 212 -11.43 23.98 3.79
N GLN A 213 -10.13 24.21 3.53
CA GLN A 213 -9.63 25.49 3.03
C GLN A 213 -10.35 25.89 1.73
N GLY A 214 -10.48 24.96 0.78
CA GLY A 214 -11.09 25.22 -0.52
C GLY A 214 -12.54 25.67 -0.50
N VAL A 215 -13.31 25.24 0.50
CA VAL A 215 -14.69 25.70 0.72
C VAL A 215 -14.74 27.17 1.16
N GLN A 216 -13.70 27.66 1.85
CA GLN A 216 -13.62 29.04 2.33
C GLN A 216 -13.05 30.03 1.31
N PHE A 217 -12.32 29.55 0.29
CA PHE A 217 -11.84 30.42 -0.79
C PHE A 217 -13.00 30.87 -1.69
N ASP A 218 -12.92 32.10 -2.20
CA ASP A 218 -13.92 32.65 -3.11
C ASP A 218 -13.84 31.92 -4.46
N SER A 219 -14.70 30.92 -4.65
CA SER A 219 -14.67 30.02 -5.80
C SER A 219 -15.95 30.10 -6.62
N LYS A 220 -15.78 30.21 -7.95
CA LYS A 220 -16.75 29.66 -8.89
C LYS A 220 -16.54 28.13 -8.86
N GLY A 221 -17.53 27.38 -8.36
CA GLY A 221 -17.38 25.97 -7.97
C GLY A 221 -16.66 25.04 -8.97
N TYR A 222 -16.69 25.31 -10.27
CA TYR A 222 -15.91 24.60 -11.30
C TYR A 222 -14.40 24.54 -10.99
N TRP A 223 -13.79 25.68 -10.66
CA TRP A 223 -12.33 25.78 -10.51
C TRP A 223 -11.80 25.05 -9.29
N PHE A 224 -12.61 24.94 -8.24
CA PHE A 224 -12.29 24.13 -7.07
C PHE A 224 -12.11 22.65 -7.44
N TYR A 225 -13.03 22.09 -8.24
CA TYR A 225 -12.90 20.70 -8.68
C TYR A 225 -11.68 20.48 -9.57
N VAL A 226 -11.37 21.41 -10.48
CA VAL A 226 -10.14 21.33 -11.29
C VAL A 226 -8.90 21.24 -10.42
N VAL A 227 -8.84 22.02 -9.34
CA VAL A 227 -7.72 21.96 -8.38
C VAL A 227 -7.65 20.62 -7.64
N LEU A 228 -8.79 20.04 -7.25
CA LEU A 228 -8.82 18.69 -6.65
C LEU A 228 -8.28 17.62 -7.61
N PHE A 229 -8.61 17.70 -8.90
CA PHE A 229 -8.13 16.74 -9.89
C PHE A 229 -6.61 16.79 -10.13
N LEU A 230 -5.94 17.92 -9.83
CA LEU A 230 -4.50 18.05 -9.99
C LEU A 230 -3.71 17.01 -9.18
N GLN A 231 -4.20 16.61 -8.01
CA GLN A 231 -3.57 15.55 -7.21
C GLN A 231 -3.55 14.22 -7.97
N SER A 232 -4.68 13.82 -8.54
CA SER A 232 -4.77 12.55 -9.25
C SER A 232 -3.96 12.58 -10.56
N ILE A 233 -3.97 13.70 -11.28
CA ILE A 233 -3.19 13.90 -12.51
C ILE A 233 -1.68 13.84 -12.22
N SER A 234 -1.22 14.54 -11.19
CA SER A 234 0.21 14.56 -10.81
C SER A 234 0.69 13.19 -10.35
N GLN A 235 -0.10 12.46 -9.54
CA GLN A 235 0.21 11.08 -9.16
C GLN A 235 0.33 10.16 -10.38
N ALA A 236 -0.62 10.22 -11.31
CA ALA A 236 -0.62 9.42 -12.52
C ALA A 236 0.59 9.75 -13.42
N THR A 237 0.92 11.04 -13.54
CA THR A 237 2.08 11.52 -14.31
C THR A 237 3.37 10.94 -13.78
N VAL A 238 3.58 10.94 -12.46
CA VAL A 238 4.78 10.34 -11.84
C VAL A 238 4.88 8.85 -12.15
N CYS A 239 3.77 8.13 -12.08
CA CYS A 239 3.76 6.69 -12.35
C CYS A 239 4.12 6.40 -13.81
N TYR A 240 3.51 7.13 -14.75
CA TYR A 240 3.77 7.02 -16.18
C TYR A 240 5.23 7.37 -16.53
N VAL A 241 5.72 8.51 -16.04
CA VAL A 241 7.08 8.99 -16.29
C VAL A 241 8.09 7.98 -15.76
N PHE A 242 7.94 7.50 -14.52
CA PHE A 242 8.86 6.54 -13.94
C PHE A 242 8.91 5.22 -14.72
N ASP A 243 7.74 4.68 -15.12
CA ASP A 243 7.69 3.44 -15.89
C ASP A 243 8.26 3.57 -17.30
N LYS A 244 8.22 4.79 -17.88
CA LYS A 244 8.84 5.09 -19.16
C LYS A 244 10.36 5.21 -19.08
N PHE A 245 10.89 5.85 -18.02
CA PHE A 245 12.34 6.05 -17.85
C PHE A 245 13.07 4.83 -17.28
N PHE A 246 12.39 4.01 -16.46
CA PHE A 246 12.96 2.81 -15.87
C PHE A 246 12.19 1.54 -16.30
N PRO A 247 12.18 1.20 -17.60
CA PRO A 247 11.49 0.00 -18.05
C PRO A 247 12.23 -1.25 -17.55
N PRO A 248 11.51 -2.25 -17.00
CA PRO A 248 12.11 -3.43 -16.40
C PRO A 248 12.88 -4.31 -17.41
N GLU A 249 12.63 -4.14 -18.72
CA GLU A 249 13.26 -4.93 -19.78
C GLU A 249 14.62 -4.39 -20.23
N ARG A 250 14.96 -3.13 -19.92
CA ARG A 250 16.19 -2.46 -20.42
C ARG A 250 17.18 -2.06 -19.33
N VAL A 251 16.78 -2.12 -18.06
CA VAL A 251 17.58 -1.63 -16.93
C VAL A 251 18.08 -2.81 -16.12
N GLN A 252 19.36 -2.78 -15.72
CA GLN A 252 19.97 -3.79 -14.87
C GLN A 252 19.20 -3.88 -13.53
N GLU A 253 19.01 -5.09 -12.99
CA GLU A 253 18.21 -5.32 -11.78
C GLU A 253 18.70 -4.48 -10.57
N THR A 254 20.00 -4.34 -10.42
CA THR A 254 20.64 -3.52 -9.37
C THR A 254 20.31 -2.04 -9.51
N GLN A 255 20.33 -1.51 -10.73
CA GLN A 255 19.96 -0.12 -11.02
C GLN A 255 18.46 0.11 -10.80
N HIS A 256 17.63 -0.87 -11.17
CA HIS A 256 16.19 -0.79 -10.96
C HIS A 256 15.82 -0.74 -9.47
N LYS A 257 16.49 -1.54 -8.62
CA LYS A 257 16.32 -1.48 -7.16
C LYS A 257 16.75 -0.13 -6.58
N LYS A 258 17.93 0.37 -6.97
CA LYS A 258 18.39 1.70 -6.54
C LYS A 258 17.41 2.80 -6.97
N ALA A 259 16.92 2.76 -8.21
CA ALA A 259 15.95 3.73 -8.72
C ALA A 259 14.66 3.76 -7.90
N LYS A 260 14.16 2.60 -7.43
CA LYS A 260 12.98 2.53 -6.55
C LYS A 260 13.22 3.17 -5.18
N ILE A 261 14.37 2.93 -4.57
CA ILE A 261 14.74 3.56 -3.28
C ILE A 261 14.86 5.09 -3.46
N TRP A 262 15.53 5.54 -4.51
CA TRP A 262 15.61 6.96 -4.84
C TRP A 262 14.24 7.59 -5.13
N ARG A 263 13.36 6.88 -5.84
CA ARG A 263 11.97 7.31 -6.09
C ARG A 263 11.24 7.56 -4.78
N ILE A 264 11.35 6.66 -3.81
CA ILE A 264 10.74 6.82 -2.49
C ILE A 264 11.33 8.02 -1.75
N TRP A 265 12.67 8.15 -1.74
CA TRP A 265 13.35 9.26 -1.08
C TRP A 265 12.90 10.63 -1.63
N ILE A 266 12.77 10.76 -2.96
CA ILE A 266 12.22 11.97 -3.60
C ILE A 266 10.80 12.25 -3.10
N GLY A 267 9.96 11.21 -2.96
CA GLY A 267 8.60 11.35 -2.41
C GLY A 267 8.59 11.87 -0.96
N MET A 268 9.52 11.40 -0.12
CA MET A 268 9.68 11.88 1.25
C MET A 268 10.10 13.36 1.30
N VAL A 269 11.01 13.77 0.42
CA VAL A 269 11.43 15.17 0.28
C VAL A 269 10.27 16.06 -0.18
N LEU A 270 9.51 15.62 -1.18
CA LEU A 270 8.32 16.33 -1.66
C LEU A 270 7.23 16.45 -0.57
N CYS A 271 7.16 15.49 0.36
CA CYS A 271 6.28 15.56 1.52
C CYS A 271 6.60 16.76 2.42
N THR A 272 7.89 17.05 2.65
CA THR A 272 8.31 18.26 3.39
C THR A 272 8.01 19.54 2.62
N PHE A 273 8.24 19.56 1.30
CA PHE A 273 7.88 20.71 0.48
C PHE A 273 6.37 20.96 0.46
N PHE A 274 5.55 19.90 0.44
CA PHE A 274 4.10 20.01 0.57
C PHE A 274 3.73 20.73 1.88
N CYS A 275 4.26 20.30 3.03
CA CYS A 275 3.99 20.97 4.31
C CYS A 275 4.47 22.43 4.33
N ALA A 276 5.62 22.72 3.72
CA ALA A 276 6.13 24.09 3.62
C ALA A 276 5.22 24.99 2.78
N VAL A 277 4.73 24.50 1.64
CA VAL A 277 3.78 25.23 0.78
C VAL A 277 2.45 25.41 1.50
N ALA A 278 1.90 24.36 2.11
CA ALA A 278 0.65 24.42 2.87
C ALA A 278 0.73 25.45 4.01
N TRP A 279 1.86 25.50 4.73
CA TRP A 279 2.12 26.52 5.73
C TRP A 279 2.10 27.94 5.14
N ARG A 280 2.77 28.16 4.00
CA ARG A 280 2.81 29.48 3.34
C ARG A 280 1.43 29.91 2.83
N VAL A 281 0.68 29.00 2.24
CA VAL A 281 -0.70 29.25 1.78
C VAL A 281 -1.58 29.65 2.97
N GLU A 282 -1.46 28.95 4.10
CA GLU A 282 -2.26 29.24 5.29
C GLU A 282 -1.90 30.59 5.92
N VAL A 283 -0.62 30.96 5.97
CA VAL A 283 -0.20 32.30 6.43
C VAL A 283 -0.76 33.40 5.53
N GLY A 284 -0.74 33.20 4.20
CA GLY A 284 -1.30 34.16 3.25
C GLY A 284 -2.83 34.28 3.33
N ARG A 285 -3.52 33.17 3.61
CA ARG A 285 -4.97 33.13 3.88
C ARG A 285 -5.32 33.87 5.17
N PHE A 286 -4.59 33.60 6.25
CA PHE A 286 -4.81 34.24 7.56
C PHE A 286 -4.60 35.77 7.49
N GLN A 287 -3.63 36.23 6.69
CA GLN A 287 -3.42 37.66 6.43
C GLN A 287 -4.44 38.28 5.45
N LYS A 288 -5.45 37.51 5.01
CA LYS A 288 -6.48 37.89 4.00
C LYS A 288 -5.91 38.37 2.66
N LYS A 289 -4.65 38.04 2.36
CA LYS A 289 -3.95 38.38 1.10
C LYS A 289 -4.29 37.40 -0.01
N LEU A 290 -4.54 36.13 0.34
CA LEU A 290 -4.91 35.08 -0.58
C LEU A 290 -6.42 34.83 -0.49
N ARG A 291 -7.15 35.16 -1.55
CA ARG A 291 -8.60 34.93 -1.65
C ARG A 291 -9.02 33.99 -2.78
N SER A 292 -8.08 33.63 -3.65
CA SER A 292 -8.36 32.78 -4.81
C SER A 292 -7.96 31.32 -4.58
N VAL A 293 -8.80 30.41 -5.06
CA VAL A 293 -8.63 28.95 -5.01
C VAL A 293 -7.35 28.47 -5.74
N TYR A 294 -6.87 29.23 -6.72
CA TYR A 294 -5.66 28.84 -7.48
C TYR A 294 -4.43 28.69 -6.59
N TRP A 295 -4.39 29.33 -5.42
CA TRP A 295 -3.32 29.17 -4.44
C TRP A 295 -3.28 27.79 -3.79
N LEU A 296 -4.35 27.00 -3.91
CA LEU A 296 -4.38 25.59 -3.50
C LEU A 296 -3.81 24.66 -4.59
N ALA A 297 -3.65 25.12 -5.84
CA ALA A 297 -3.13 24.27 -6.91
C ALA A 297 -1.71 23.72 -6.65
N PRO A 298 -0.74 24.52 -6.16
CA PRO A 298 0.60 24.03 -5.85
C PRO A 298 0.61 22.94 -4.77
N GLN A 299 -0.20 23.08 -3.71
CA GLN A 299 -0.28 22.08 -2.65
C GLN A 299 -0.91 20.77 -3.14
N TYR A 300 -1.98 20.80 -3.95
CA TYR A 300 -2.59 19.58 -4.50
C TYR A 300 -1.67 18.88 -5.51
N CYS A 301 -0.93 19.66 -6.31
CA CYS A 301 0.10 19.09 -7.20
C CYS A 301 1.20 18.39 -6.38
N LEU A 302 1.75 19.04 -5.37
CA LEU A 302 2.77 18.43 -4.50
C LEU A 302 2.24 17.21 -3.75
N LEU A 303 0.97 17.24 -3.32
CA LEU A 303 0.31 16.11 -2.66
C LEU A 303 0.24 14.88 -3.59
N GLY A 304 -0.13 15.06 -4.85
CA GLY A 304 -0.15 13.96 -5.81
C GLY A 304 1.24 13.49 -6.22
N LEU A 305 2.21 14.40 -6.37
CA LEU A 305 3.60 14.06 -6.62
C LEU A 305 4.19 13.22 -5.48
N MET A 306 4.04 13.66 -4.23
CA MET A 306 4.59 12.92 -3.08
C MET A 306 3.99 11.52 -2.98
N ILE A 307 2.67 11.34 -3.19
CA ILE A 307 2.01 10.03 -3.18
C ILE A 307 2.53 9.15 -4.31
N GLY A 308 2.64 9.71 -5.53
CA GLY A 308 3.16 9.01 -6.70
C GLY A 308 4.60 8.53 -6.54
N PHE A 309 5.46 9.34 -5.91
CA PHE A 309 6.86 8.98 -5.69
C PHE A 309 7.01 8.00 -4.51
N SER A 310 6.34 8.26 -3.37
CA SER A 310 6.48 7.47 -2.15
C SER A 310 5.61 6.20 -2.16
N VAL A 311 4.28 6.33 -2.07
CA VAL A 311 3.33 5.22 -1.89
C VAL A 311 3.42 4.22 -3.04
N ASN A 312 3.34 4.70 -4.28
CA ASN A 312 3.46 3.82 -5.45
C ASN A 312 4.90 3.29 -5.64
N GLY A 313 5.90 4.01 -5.13
CA GLY A 313 7.28 3.54 -5.08
C GLY A 313 7.44 2.35 -4.12
N LEU A 314 6.85 2.46 -2.92
CA LEU A 314 6.85 1.41 -1.91
C LEU A 314 6.11 0.15 -2.38
N GLU A 315 4.96 0.31 -3.03
CA GLU A 315 4.20 -0.81 -3.60
C GLU A 315 5.07 -1.62 -4.56
N LYS A 316 5.75 -0.96 -5.50
CA LYS A 316 6.67 -1.62 -6.45
C LYS A 316 7.92 -2.19 -5.79
N PHE A 317 8.39 -1.59 -4.70
CA PHE A 317 9.52 -2.10 -3.94
C PHE A 317 9.13 -3.41 -3.23
N MET A 318 7.98 -3.44 -2.56
CA MET A 318 7.54 -4.63 -1.84
C MET A 318 7.14 -5.78 -2.76
N ILE A 319 6.56 -5.52 -3.93
CA ILE A 319 6.29 -6.58 -4.92
C ILE A 319 7.58 -7.32 -5.33
N ASP A 320 8.74 -6.65 -5.31
CA ASP A 320 10.02 -7.28 -5.63
C ASP A 320 10.58 -8.07 -4.44
N GLU A 321 10.40 -7.58 -3.21
CA GLU A 321 10.96 -8.18 -1.99
C GLU A 321 10.08 -9.30 -1.39
N LEU A 322 8.78 -9.32 -1.68
CA LEU A 322 7.84 -10.29 -1.11
C LEU A 322 7.82 -11.63 -1.88
N PRO A 323 7.56 -12.75 -1.19
CA PRO A 323 7.34 -14.04 -1.82
C PRO A 323 6.06 -14.02 -2.67
N ILE A 324 5.98 -14.90 -3.66
CA ILE A 324 4.89 -14.93 -4.67
C ILE A 324 3.50 -14.97 -4.01
N SER A 325 3.36 -15.73 -2.92
CA SER A 325 2.15 -15.86 -2.10
C SER A 325 1.64 -14.53 -1.52
N LEU A 326 2.54 -13.59 -1.20
CA LEU A 326 2.23 -12.32 -0.54
C LEU A 326 2.15 -11.13 -1.50
N LYS A 327 2.65 -11.26 -2.73
CA LYS A 327 2.66 -10.15 -3.72
C LYS A 327 1.28 -9.57 -4.00
N ASN A 328 0.28 -10.42 -4.01
CA ASN A 328 -1.12 -10.07 -4.20
C ASN A 328 -1.62 -9.10 -3.10
N TYR A 329 -1.34 -9.43 -1.84
CA TYR A 329 -1.77 -8.64 -0.69
C TYR A 329 -1.02 -7.30 -0.50
N THR A 330 0.03 -7.04 -1.27
CA THR A 330 0.88 -5.84 -1.13
C THR A 330 0.09 -4.53 -1.12
N GLU A 331 -0.87 -4.37 -2.04
CA GLU A 331 -1.68 -3.15 -2.13
C GLU A 331 -2.52 -2.96 -0.85
N ALA A 332 -3.16 -4.02 -0.38
CA ALA A 332 -3.99 -3.99 0.82
C ALA A 332 -3.17 -3.70 2.08
N MET A 333 -2.00 -4.33 2.21
CA MET A 333 -1.09 -4.09 3.35
C MET A 333 -0.59 -2.65 3.37
N ASN A 334 -0.22 -2.09 2.20
CA ASN A 334 0.19 -0.70 2.11
C ASN A 334 -0.91 0.29 2.49
N LYS A 335 -2.15 0.09 2.01
CA LYS A 335 -3.27 0.94 2.42
C LYS A 335 -3.55 0.86 3.90
N PHE A 336 -3.49 -0.35 4.49
CA PHE A 336 -3.65 -0.52 5.93
C PHE A 336 -2.60 0.27 6.72
N VAL A 337 -1.33 0.20 6.33
CA VAL A 337 -0.23 0.90 7.00
C VAL A 337 -0.34 2.41 6.79
N ILE A 338 -0.48 2.85 5.55
CA ILE A 338 -0.34 4.26 5.18
C ILE A 338 -1.64 5.00 5.48
N ASP A 339 -2.77 4.54 4.95
CA ASP A 339 -4.05 5.22 5.11
C ASP A 339 -4.66 4.90 6.48
N GLY A 340 -4.61 3.63 6.89
CA GLY A 340 -5.16 3.18 8.18
C GLY A 340 -4.36 3.69 9.38
N MET A 341 -3.13 3.21 9.56
CA MET A 341 -2.32 3.62 10.73
C MET A 341 -1.88 5.09 10.65
N GLY A 342 -1.64 5.63 9.45
CA GLY A 342 -1.31 7.04 9.27
C GLY A 342 -2.46 7.98 9.66
N SER A 343 -3.71 7.63 9.37
CA SER A 343 -4.87 8.42 9.83
C SER A 343 -5.06 8.37 11.34
N ILE A 344 -4.86 7.20 11.98
CA ILE A 344 -4.85 7.08 13.44
C ILE A 344 -3.76 7.98 14.05
N LEU A 345 -2.54 7.93 13.52
CA LEU A 345 -1.45 8.80 13.97
C LEU A 345 -1.82 10.28 13.80
N SER A 346 -2.51 10.61 12.71
CA SER A 346 -3.00 11.97 12.47
C SER A 346 -3.99 12.43 13.52
N ILE A 347 -4.98 11.59 13.85
CA ILE A 347 -5.99 11.89 14.89
C ILE A 347 -5.31 12.09 16.25
N LEU A 348 -4.36 11.23 16.60
CA LEU A 348 -3.58 11.35 17.84
C LEU A 348 -2.79 12.67 17.87
N LEU A 349 -2.14 13.03 16.76
CA LEU A 349 -1.39 14.27 16.65
C LEU A 349 -2.31 15.49 16.74
N MET A 350 -3.45 15.48 16.06
CA MET A 350 -4.45 16.53 16.18
C MET A 350 -4.94 16.69 17.62
N HIS A 351 -5.21 15.57 18.30
CA HIS A 351 -5.63 15.58 19.71
C HIS A 351 -4.54 16.18 20.64
N ALA A 352 -3.28 15.80 20.44
CA ALA A 352 -2.15 16.38 21.19
C ALA A 352 -1.98 17.89 20.92
N ASN A 353 -2.43 18.36 19.75
CA ASN A 353 -2.36 19.75 19.32
C ASN A 353 -3.72 20.46 19.42
N ARG A 354 -4.66 19.96 20.24
CA ARG A 354 -6.04 20.48 20.31
C ARG A 354 -6.15 21.99 20.54
N THR A 355 -5.17 22.59 21.22
CA THR A 355 -5.14 24.04 21.49
C THR A 355 -4.94 24.89 20.23
N LEU A 356 -4.56 24.28 19.11
CA LEU A 356 -4.43 24.95 17.81
C LEU A 356 -5.74 24.92 17.01
N PHE A 357 -6.72 24.10 17.40
CA PHE A 357 -7.96 23.92 16.66
C PHE A 357 -9.12 24.55 17.41
N ALA A 358 -9.84 25.45 16.74
CA ALA A 358 -11.05 26.11 17.23
C ALA A 358 -12.29 25.54 16.52
N SER A 359 -13.48 26.05 16.87
CA SER A 359 -14.74 25.65 16.22
C SER A 359 -14.83 26.08 14.75
N THR A 360 -14.10 27.13 14.36
CA THR A 360 -13.98 27.58 12.97
C THR A 360 -12.53 27.47 12.50
N LEU A 361 -12.35 27.31 11.18
CA LEU A 361 -11.02 27.25 10.57
C LEU A 361 -10.31 28.62 10.59
N ASP A 362 -11.05 29.72 10.71
CA ASP A 362 -10.50 31.08 10.81
C ASP A 362 -9.88 31.35 12.19
N ASP A 363 -10.48 30.79 13.24
CA ASP A 363 -9.96 30.88 14.61
C ASP A 363 -8.87 29.83 14.89
N SER A 364 -8.73 28.85 14.00
CA SER A 364 -7.74 27.78 14.11
C SER A 364 -6.35 28.22 13.64
N ARG A 365 -5.32 27.84 14.40
CA ARG A 365 -3.91 28.10 14.09
C ARG A 365 -3.30 26.98 13.25
N LEU A 366 -3.90 26.74 12.09
CA LEU A 366 -3.49 25.72 11.14
C LEU A 366 -2.08 26.01 10.56
N ASP A 367 -1.68 27.29 10.54
CA ASP A 367 -0.33 27.74 10.21
C ASP A 367 0.73 27.06 11.09
N LYS A 368 0.52 27.08 12.41
CA LYS A 368 1.42 26.46 13.39
C LYS A 368 1.40 24.94 13.27
N TYR A 369 0.26 24.35 12.93
CA TYR A 369 0.13 22.90 12.76
C TYR A 369 0.91 22.41 11.53
N TYR A 370 0.76 23.07 10.37
CA TYR A 370 1.55 22.73 9.17
C TYR A 370 3.05 22.92 9.39
N PHE A 371 3.46 23.94 10.14
CA PHE A 371 4.87 24.11 10.51
C PHE A 371 5.39 22.94 11.36
N ARG A 372 4.60 22.42 12.32
CA ARG A 372 4.96 21.21 13.08
C ARG A 372 5.05 19.97 12.18
N LEU A 373 4.10 19.80 11.26
CA LEU A 373 4.14 18.71 10.27
C LEU A 373 5.38 18.79 9.38
N MET A 374 5.79 19.99 8.99
CA MET A 374 7.02 20.19 8.22
C MET A 374 8.24 19.69 8.99
N ILE A 375 8.38 20.02 10.28
CA ILE A 375 9.49 19.53 11.13
C ILE A 375 9.47 18.00 11.23
N ILE A 376 8.30 17.41 11.50
CA ILE A 376 8.14 15.94 11.59
C ILE A 376 8.51 15.27 10.26
N SER A 377 8.06 15.83 9.14
CA SER A 377 8.38 15.32 7.80
C SER A 377 9.87 15.38 7.50
N PHE A 378 10.55 16.45 7.92
CA PHE A 378 11.99 16.61 7.73
C PHE A 378 12.78 15.58 8.55
N LEU A 379 12.41 15.37 9.82
CA LEU A 379 12.99 14.31 10.65
C LEU A 379 12.75 12.93 10.05
N ASN A 380 11.59 12.72 9.42
CA ASN A 380 11.26 11.46 8.76
C ASN A 380 12.15 11.17 7.54
N ILE A 381 12.63 12.19 6.82
CA ILE A 381 13.62 11.99 5.73
C ILE A 381 14.91 11.40 6.30
N CYS A 382 15.40 11.95 7.41
CA CYS A 382 16.60 11.42 8.09
C CYS A 382 16.38 10.00 8.59
N TYR A 383 15.22 9.74 9.21
CA TYR A 383 14.84 8.41 9.68
C TYR A 383 14.77 7.40 8.54
N TYR A 384 14.11 7.76 7.43
CA TYR A 384 14.05 6.94 6.22
C TYR A 384 15.45 6.64 5.68
N PHE A 385 16.33 7.63 5.61
CA PHE A 385 17.70 7.44 5.15
C PHE A 385 18.44 6.39 6.00
N VAL A 386 18.40 6.52 7.33
CA VAL A 386 19.00 5.55 8.25
C VAL A 386 18.42 4.14 8.02
N ILE A 387 17.10 4.00 8.00
CA ILE A 387 16.45 2.70 7.76
C ILE A 387 16.85 2.12 6.39
N SER A 388 16.89 2.93 5.35
CA SER A 388 17.25 2.48 3.99
C SER A 388 18.70 1.98 3.90
N THR A 389 19.62 2.55 4.69
CA THR A 389 21.02 2.09 4.75
C THR A 389 21.18 0.79 5.53
N ILE A 390 20.37 0.60 6.57
CA ILE A 390 20.36 -0.63 7.38
C ILE A 390 19.62 -1.76 6.65
N TYR A 391 18.66 -1.40 5.78
CA TYR A 391 17.86 -2.35 5.04
C TYR A 391 18.72 -3.09 3.98
N VAL A 392 19.09 -4.33 4.29
CA VAL A 392 19.75 -5.23 3.33
C VAL A 392 18.68 -5.87 2.43
N PRO A 393 18.63 -5.62 1.10
CA PRO A 393 17.65 -6.25 0.22
C PRO A 393 17.85 -7.77 0.14
N ILE A 394 16.76 -8.52 0.08
CA ILE A 394 16.83 -9.98 -0.04
C ILE A 394 16.96 -10.33 -1.52
N VAL A 395 18.10 -10.90 -1.90
CA VAL A 395 18.27 -11.47 -3.24
C VAL A 395 17.70 -12.89 -3.21
N TYR A 396 16.54 -13.08 -3.82
CA TYR A 396 16.12 -14.42 -4.20
C TYR A 396 17.04 -14.89 -5.33
N PRO A 397 17.71 -16.05 -5.20
CA PRO A 397 18.26 -16.69 -6.39
C PRO A 397 17.06 -16.95 -7.30
N GLN A 398 16.98 -16.25 -8.42
CA GLN A 398 16.02 -16.61 -9.45
C GLN A 398 16.34 -18.05 -9.81
N ALA A 399 15.35 -18.94 -9.67
CA ALA A 399 15.42 -20.25 -10.28
C ALA A 399 15.83 -20.00 -11.74
N GLN A 400 17.00 -20.50 -12.13
CA GLN A 400 17.44 -20.45 -13.51
C GLN A 400 16.29 -21.04 -14.34
N ARG A 401 15.72 -20.20 -15.21
CA ARG A 401 14.66 -20.59 -16.15
C ARG A 401 15.14 -21.66 -17.10
#